data_AF-A0A967D4V2-F1
#
_entry.id   AF-A0A967D4V2-F1
#
_cell.length_a   1.000
_cell.length_b   1.000
_cell.length_c   1.000
_cell.angle_alpha   90.00
_cell.angle_beta   90.00
_cell.angle_gamma   90.00
#
_symmetry.space_group_name_H-M   'P 1'
#
loop_
_entity.id
_entity.type
_entity.pdbx_description
1 polymer ?
#
loop_
_entity_poly.entity_id
_entity_poly.type
_entity_poly.pdbx_seq_one_letter_code
_entity_poly.pdbx_strand_id
1 'polypeptide(L)'
;METNNETVVPAHYNPNQLVTYKVIDLDATDQTISYPTVKVTEIEWDLEQARRKSKRLSEYSDKVGQLENRLPEYLDMDSEEIVSDICSIFGLNPTRDIEFEATATITGTVSIPLADLKDFDIDNLDLYVNVDSYAYDVSADAEVDNITTL
;
A
#
# COMPACT_ATOMS: atom_id res chain seq x y z
N MET A 1 -30.24 18.80 28.06
CA MET A 1 -29.42 20.03 28.00
C MET A 1 -28.17 19.66 27.22
N GLU A 2 -27.98 20.23 26.03
CA GLU A 2 -26.71 20.11 25.30
C GLU A 2 -25.69 21.01 26.00
N THR A 3 -24.56 20.43 26.40
CA THR A 3 -23.41 21.19 26.87
C THR A 3 -22.56 21.56 25.67
N ASN A 4 -22.65 22.82 25.22
CA ASN A 4 -21.67 23.38 24.29
C ASN A 4 -20.34 23.53 25.02
N ASN A 5 -19.46 22.54 24.89
CA ASN A 5 -18.07 22.65 25.33
C ASN A 5 -17.29 23.47 24.29
N GLU A 6 -17.39 24.79 24.37
CA GLU A 6 -16.52 25.67 23.60
C GLU A 6 -15.10 25.63 24.18
N THR A 7 -14.12 25.32 23.33
CA THR A 7 -12.70 25.38 23.70
C THR A 7 -12.25 26.85 23.71
N VAL A 8 -12.10 27.43 24.91
CA VAL A 8 -11.64 28.82 25.08
C VAL A 8 -10.11 28.86 25.14
N VAL A 9 -9.49 29.68 24.27
CA VAL A 9 -8.04 29.92 24.30
C VAL A 9 -7.67 30.74 25.54
N PRO A 10 -6.62 30.39 26.29
CA PRO A 10 -6.19 31.18 27.44
C PRO A 10 -5.87 32.64 27.08
N ALA A 11 -6.34 33.59 27.89
CA ALA A 11 -6.20 35.03 27.62
C ALA A 11 -4.74 35.52 27.51
N HIS A 12 -3.77 34.77 28.05
CA HIS A 12 -2.35 35.07 28.00
C HIS A 12 -1.57 34.24 26.97
N TYR A 13 -2.24 33.40 26.18
CA TYR A 13 -1.58 32.64 25.13
C TYR A 13 -1.17 33.59 23.99
N ASN A 14 0.14 33.62 23.70
CA ASN A 14 0.68 34.35 22.56
C ASN A 14 1.49 33.40 21.66
N PRO A 15 0.94 32.97 20.51
CA PRO A 15 1.61 32.01 19.62
C PRO A 15 2.94 32.54 19.05
N ASN A 16 3.08 33.86 18.90
CA ASN A 16 4.27 34.50 18.33
C ASN A 16 5.28 34.95 19.39
N GLN A 17 5.05 34.65 20.68
CA GLN A 17 6.03 34.96 21.72
C GLN A 17 7.33 34.21 21.44
N LEU A 18 8.46 34.93 21.54
CA LEU A 18 9.78 34.33 21.44
C LEU A 18 10.19 33.76 22.80
N VAL A 19 10.61 32.50 22.81
CA VAL A 19 11.06 31.76 23.99
C VAL A 19 12.45 31.23 23.74
N THR A 20 13.36 31.50 24.68
CA THR A 20 14.69 30.89 24.72
C THR A 20 14.68 29.74 25.71
N TYR A 21 15.05 28.54 25.28
CA TYR A 21 15.06 27.36 26.14
C TYR A 21 16.32 26.52 25.91
N LYS A 22 16.64 25.66 26.88
CA LYS A 22 17.79 24.75 26.80
C LYS A 22 17.42 23.51 25.99
N VAL A 23 18.19 23.22 24.94
CA VAL A 23 18.17 21.95 24.22
C VAL A 23 19.38 21.13 24.64
N ILE A 24 19.16 19.86 24.93
CA ILE A 24 20.21 18.88 25.22
C ILE A 24 20.17 17.86 24.09
N ASP A 25 21.22 17.80 23.31
CA ASP A 25 21.41 16.76 22.30
C ASP A 25 22.00 15.52 22.97
N LEU A 26 21.16 14.50 23.16
CA LEU A 26 21.57 13.24 23.78
C LEU A 26 22.25 12.28 22.80
N ASP A 27 22.14 12.54 21.49
CA ASP A 27 22.70 11.69 20.44
C ASP A 27 24.13 12.12 20.05
N ALA A 28 24.51 13.37 20.36
CA ALA A 28 25.87 13.86 20.17
C ALA A 28 26.87 13.21 21.14
N THR A 29 28.02 12.78 20.62
CA THR A 29 29.10 12.10 21.38
C THR A 29 29.55 12.86 22.63
N ASP A 30 29.53 14.20 22.57
CA ASP A 30 29.95 15.08 23.68
C ASP A 30 28.77 15.79 24.38
N GLN A 31 27.53 15.33 24.18
CA GLN A 31 26.30 15.92 24.74
C GLN A 31 26.24 17.45 24.62
N THR A 32 25.98 17.93 23.40
CA THR A 32 25.99 19.36 23.15
C THR A 32 24.74 20.04 23.72
N ILE A 33 24.95 21.23 24.31
CA ILE A 33 23.88 22.06 24.86
C ILE A 33 23.75 23.30 23.97
N SER A 34 22.52 23.64 23.58
CA SER A 34 22.23 24.88 22.85
C SER A 34 21.05 25.64 23.47
N TYR A 35 20.94 26.93 23.15
CA TYR A 35 19.91 27.83 23.65
C TYR A 35 19.20 28.56 22.49
N PRO A 36 18.44 27.84 21.65
CA PRO A 36 17.69 28.46 20.57
C PRO A 36 16.63 29.42 21.11
N THR A 37 16.31 30.45 20.33
CA THR A 37 15.19 31.36 20.57
C THR A 37 14.22 31.24 19.41
N VAL A 38 13.01 30.75 19.67
CA VAL A 38 12.00 30.41 18.66
C VAL A 38 10.62 30.82 19.11
N LYS A 39 9.63 30.74 18.22
CA LYS A 39 8.23 31.04 18.55
C LYS A 39 7.60 29.91 19.36
N VAL A 40 6.64 30.24 20.23
CA VAL A 40 5.82 29.26 20.96
C VAL A 40 5.19 28.23 20.03
N THR A 41 4.64 28.66 18.89
CA THR A 41 4.02 27.75 17.91
C THR A 41 4.97 26.71 17.34
N GLU A 42 6.25 27.03 17.17
CA GLU A 42 7.25 26.09 16.63
C GLU A 42 7.54 24.98 17.65
N ILE A 43 7.67 25.35 18.93
CA ILE A 43 7.84 24.39 20.04
C ILE A 43 6.62 23.46 20.16
N GLU A 44 5.41 24.02 20.07
CA GLU A 44 4.17 23.25 20.13
C GLU A 44 4.05 22.27 18.97
N TRP A 45 4.43 22.70 17.77
CA TRP A 45 4.47 21.84 16.60
C TRP A 45 5.46 20.68 16.78
N ASP A 46 6.69 20.96 17.20
CA ASP A 46 7.71 19.94 17.42
C ASP A 46 7.29 18.96 18.51
N LEU A 47 6.67 19.44 19.58
CA LEU A 47 6.13 18.61 20.65
C LEU A 47 5.00 17.70 20.15
N GLU A 48 4.09 18.22 19.34
CA GLU A 48 3.01 17.43 18.74
C GLU A 48 3.56 16.38 17.76
N GLN A 49 4.55 16.73 16.94
CA GLN A 49 5.23 15.75 16.09
C GLN A 49 5.93 14.67 16.91
N ALA A 50 6.59 15.03 18.03
CA ALA A 50 7.21 14.09 18.94
C ALA A 50 6.18 13.13 19.57
N ARG A 51 5.02 13.64 20.00
CA ARG A 51 3.91 12.82 20.52
C ARG A 51 3.39 11.83 19.47
N ARG A 52 3.18 12.29 18.23
CA ARG A 52 2.75 11.41 17.13
C ARG A 52 3.76 10.32 16.83
N LYS A 53 5.05 10.67 16.78
CA LYS A 53 6.15 9.70 16.59
C LYS A 53 6.21 8.70 17.72
N SER A 54 6.13 9.15 18.98
CA SER A 54 6.13 8.28 20.17
C SER A 54 4.96 7.31 20.17
N LYS A 55 3.75 7.77 19.80
CA LYS A 55 2.58 6.91 19.66
C LYS A 55 2.80 5.82 18.59
N ARG A 56 3.25 6.20 17.40
CA ARG A 56 3.56 5.24 16.32
C ARG A 56 4.64 4.26 16.74
N LEU A 57 5.70 4.73 17.41
CA LEU A 57 6.77 3.88 17.90
C LEU A 57 6.23 2.85 18.91
N SER A 58 5.36 3.26 19.84
CA SER A 58 4.68 2.34 20.76
C SER A 58 3.91 1.27 19.99
N GLU A 59 3.10 1.67 19.00
CA GLU A 59 2.33 0.73 18.16
C GLU A 59 3.26 -0.27 17.43
N TYR A 60 4.41 0.18 16.92
CA TYR A 60 5.40 -0.71 16.29
C TYR A 60 6.11 -1.60 17.30
N SER A 61 6.48 -1.10 18.47
CA SER A 61 7.07 -1.90 19.54
C SER A 61 6.11 -3.00 20.01
N ASP A 62 4.82 -2.71 20.11
CA ASP A 62 3.79 -3.70 20.45
C ASP A 62 3.71 -4.79 19.38
N LYS A 63 3.74 -4.42 18.09
CA LYS A 63 3.76 -5.37 16.96
C LYS A 63 5.02 -6.25 16.96
N VAL A 64 6.18 -5.67 17.25
CA VAL A 64 7.45 -6.43 17.38
C VAL A 64 7.37 -7.41 18.54
N GLY A 65 6.83 -7.00 19.69
CA GLY A 65 6.63 -7.90 20.83
C GLY A 65 5.66 -9.05 20.51
N GLN A 66 4.60 -8.79 19.74
CA GLN A 66 3.69 -9.84 19.26
C GLN A 66 4.43 -10.85 18.35
N LEU A 67 5.24 -10.36 17.42
CA LEU A 67 6.06 -11.21 16.56
C LEU A 67 7.01 -12.09 17.39
N GLU A 68 7.75 -11.50 18.32
CA GLU A 68 8.70 -12.22 19.18
C GLU A 68 8.01 -13.35 19.97
N ASN A 69 6.83 -13.08 20.55
CA ASN A 69 6.06 -14.07 21.29
C ASN A 69 5.58 -15.24 20.41
N ARG A 70 5.38 -15.00 19.11
CA ARG A 70 4.92 -16.02 18.15
C ARG A 70 6.04 -16.82 17.48
N LEU A 71 7.29 -16.34 17.53
CA LEU A 71 8.43 -17.05 16.92
C LEU A 71 8.53 -18.54 17.31
N PRO A 72 8.27 -18.96 18.56
CA PRO A 72 8.31 -20.38 18.91
C PRO A 72 7.29 -21.22 18.14
N GLU A 73 6.09 -20.69 17.89
CA GLU A 73 5.02 -21.37 17.14
C GLU A 73 5.40 -21.54 15.66
N TYR A 74 6.22 -20.64 15.11
CA TYR A 74 6.61 -20.66 13.69
C TYR A 74 7.50 -21.84 13.32
N LEU A 75 8.10 -22.50 14.31
CA LEU A 75 8.92 -23.69 14.06
C LEU A 75 8.08 -24.87 13.59
N ASP A 76 6.79 -24.89 13.93
CA ASP A 76 5.85 -25.96 13.63
C ASP A 76 4.84 -25.58 12.53
N MET A 77 4.92 -24.36 11.98
CA MET A 77 4.00 -23.83 10.96
C MET A 77 4.57 -23.90 9.54
N ASP A 78 3.68 -23.99 8.56
CA ASP A 78 4.05 -23.89 7.14
C ASP A 78 4.42 -22.46 6.75
N SER A 79 5.25 -22.32 5.71
CA SER A 79 5.82 -21.03 5.29
C SER A 79 4.76 -20.01 4.89
N GLU A 80 3.69 -20.43 4.21
CA GLU A 80 2.57 -19.58 3.82
C GLU A 80 1.81 -19.04 5.03
N GLU A 81 1.62 -19.87 6.06
CA GLU A 81 0.90 -19.48 7.29
C GLU A 81 1.72 -18.47 8.11
N ILE A 82 3.04 -18.67 8.19
CA ILE A 82 3.96 -17.72 8.83
C ILE A 82 3.89 -16.36 8.14
N VAL A 83 3.98 -16.33 6.80
CA VAL A 83 3.93 -15.09 6.02
C VAL A 83 2.57 -14.39 6.21
N SER A 84 1.47 -15.14 6.12
CA SER A 84 0.12 -14.60 6.32
C SER A 84 -0.03 -13.95 7.69
N ASP A 85 0.49 -14.58 8.74
CA ASP A 85 0.37 -14.03 10.08
C ASP A 85 1.25 -12.80 10.32
N ILE A 86 2.50 -12.81 9.86
CA ILE A 86 3.36 -11.62 9.90
C ILE A 86 2.64 -10.45 9.21
N CYS A 87 1.99 -10.70 8.08
CA CYS A 87 1.23 -9.68 7.38
C CYS A 87 0.04 -9.16 8.21
N SER A 88 -0.65 -10.04 8.93
CA SER A 88 -1.72 -9.68 9.88
C SER A 88 -1.19 -8.78 11.02
N ILE A 89 -0.07 -9.14 11.67
CA ILE A 89 0.54 -8.37 12.77
C ILE A 89 0.87 -6.94 12.32
N PHE A 90 1.46 -6.81 11.14
CA PHE A 90 1.94 -5.51 10.65
C PHE A 90 0.89 -4.72 9.88
N GLY A 91 -0.20 -5.35 9.43
CA GLY A 91 -1.20 -4.76 8.55
C GLY A 91 -0.70 -4.63 7.10
N LEU A 92 0.06 -5.61 6.64
CA LEU A 92 0.61 -5.67 5.28
C LEU A 92 -0.36 -6.43 4.38
N ASN A 93 -0.51 -5.96 3.14
CA ASN A 93 -1.27 -6.65 2.09
C ASN A 93 -0.30 -7.03 0.96
N PRO A 94 0.53 -8.07 1.11
CA PRO A 94 1.42 -8.49 0.05
C PRO A 94 0.62 -9.07 -1.13
N THR A 95 1.04 -8.77 -2.35
CA THR A 95 0.56 -9.41 -3.57
C THR A 95 1.69 -10.23 -4.18
N ARG A 96 1.36 -11.35 -4.81
CA ARG A 96 2.31 -12.17 -5.57
C ARG A 96 1.70 -12.45 -6.93
N ASP A 97 2.49 -12.20 -7.98
CA ASP A 97 2.12 -12.54 -9.34
C ASP A 97 2.32 -14.04 -9.55
N ILE A 98 1.31 -14.71 -10.10
CA ILE A 98 1.34 -16.12 -10.45
C ILE A 98 1.25 -16.20 -11.97
N GLU A 99 2.29 -16.71 -12.61
CA GLU A 99 2.29 -16.99 -14.04
C GLU A 99 1.40 -18.20 -14.32
N PHE A 100 0.56 -18.09 -15.35
CA PHE A 100 -0.29 -19.18 -15.83
C PHE A 100 -0.31 -19.18 -17.35
N GLU A 101 -0.52 -20.37 -17.93
CA GLU A 101 -0.69 -20.56 -19.37
C GLU A 101 -2.00 -21.33 -19.59
N ALA A 102 -2.83 -20.87 -20.53
CA ALA A 102 -4.12 -21.48 -20.85
C ALA A 102 -4.39 -21.44 -22.36
N THR A 103 -4.92 -22.53 -22.90
CA THR A 103 -5.31 -22.64 -24.31
C THR A 103 -6.84 -22.55 -24.44
N ALA A 104 -7.34 -21.66 -25.29
CA ALA A 104 -8.76 -21.54 -25.60
C ALA A 104 -9.03 -21.83 -27.08
N THR A 105 -10.10 -22.58 -27.38
CA THR A 105 -10.55 -22.80 -28.76
C THR A 105 -11.79 -21.96 -29.02
N ILE A 106 -11.69 -21.03 -29.98
CA ILE A 106 -12.78 -20.14 -30.37
C ILE A 106 -13.33 -20.65 -31.70
N THR A 107 -14.62 -20.95 -31.74
CA THR A 107 -15.32 -21.33 -32.98
C THR A 107 -16.36 -20.27 -33.32
N GLY A 108 -16.49 -19.96 -34.60
CA GLY A 108 -17.38 -18.91 -35.08
C GLY A 108 -17.64 -19.00 -36.57
N THR A 109 -18.46 -18.09 -37.06
CA THR A 109 -18.71 -17.92 -38.50
C THR A 109 -18.61 -16.44 -38.83
N VAL A 110 -17.97 -16.11 -39.95
CA VAL A 110 -17.89 -14.74 -40.46
C VAL A 110 -18.89 -14.61 -41.62
N SER A 111 -19.73 -13.57 -41.57
CA SER A 111 -20.65 -13.26 -42.66
C SER A 111 -20.00 -12.25 -43.60
N ILE A 112 -19.74 -12.67 -44.83
CA ILE A 112 -19.16 -11.81 -45.87
C ILE A 112 -20.16 -11.61 -47.01
N PRO A 113 -20.16 -10.44 -47.67
CA PRO A 113 -20.96 -10.24 -48.89
C PRO A 113 -20.54 -11.23 -49.98
N LEU A 114 -21.51 -11.79 -50.72
CA LEU A 114 -21.25 -12.73 -51.82
C LEU A 114 -20.34 -12.16 -52.92
N ALA A 115 -20.34 -10.83 -53.06
CA ALA A 115 -19.48 -10.13 -54.01
C ALA A 115 -17.98 -10.28 -53.66
N ASP A 116 -17.66 -10.43 -52.38
CA ASP A 116 -16.29 -10.47 -51.86
C ASP A 116 -15.79 -11.90 -51.63
N LEU A 117 -16.67 -12.91 -51.77
CA LEU A 117 -16.39 -14.32 -51.47
C LEU A 117 -15.27 -14.93 -52.31
N LYS A 118 -15.07 -14.44 -53.53
CA LYS A 118 -14.01 -14.94 -54.43
C LYS A 118 -12.61 -14.53 -53.97
N ASP A 119 -12.50 -13.36 -53.34
CA ASP A 119 -11.24 -12.75 -52.95
C ASP A 119 -11.03 -12.80 -51.42
N PHE A 120 -11.98 -13.37 -50.69
CA PHE A 120 -11.90 -13.53 -49.24
C PHE A 120 -10.97 -14.68 -48.84
N ASP A 121 -10.05 -14.38 -47.95
CA ASP A 121 -9.16 -15.35 -47.30
C ASP A 121 -9.33 -15.23 -45.78
N ILE A 122 -9.49 -16.37 -45.10
CA ILE A 122 -9.68 -16.45 -43.65
C ILE A 122 -8.43 -15.97 -42.90
N ASP A 123 -7.25 -16.12 -43.51
CA ASP A 123 -5.96 -15.73 -42.93
C ASP A 123 -5.82 -14.20 -42.79
N ASN A 124 -6.63 -13.43 -43.54
CA ASN A 124 -6.68 -11.97 -43.46
C ASN A 124 -7.68 -11.47 -42.40
N LEU A 125 -8.29 -12.36 -41.61
CA LEU A 125 -9.20 -11.97 -40.54
C LEU A 125 -8.42 -11.53 -39.30
N ASP A 126 -8.54 -10.25 -38.95
CA ASP A 126 -8.03 -9.74 -37.67
C ASP A 126 -8.94 -10.20 -36.51
N LEU A 127 -8.53 -11.27 -35.82
CA LEU A 127 -9.21 -11.76 -34.62
C LEU A 127 -8.60 -11.13 -33.37
N TYR A 128 -9.42 -10.38 -32.62
CA TYR A 128 -9.04 -9.84 -31.31
C TYR A 128 -9.57 -10.73 -30.18
N VAL A 129 -8.66 -11.25 -29.36
CA VAL A 129 -8.97 -12.00 -28.14
C VAL A 129 -8.59 -11.15 -26.94
N ASN A 130 -9.48 -11.04 -25.97
CA ASN A 130 -9.21 -10.37 -24.70
C ASN A 130 -9.32 -11.39 -23.57
N VAL A 131 -8.35 -11.34 -22.64
CA VAL A 131 -8.34 -12.14 -21.42
C VAL A 131 -8.68 -11.20 -20.27
N ASP A 132 -9.75 -11.50 -19.56
CA ASP A 132 -10.21 -10.76 -18.39
C ASP A 132 -10.69 -11.74 -17.33
N SER A 133 -10.67 -11.32 -16.07
CA SER A 133 -11.07 -12.10 -14.91
C SER A 133 -12.05 -11.32 -14.06
N TYR A 134 -13.15 -11.98 -13.70
CA TYR A 134 -14.14 -11.39 -12.80
C TYR A 134 -13.63 -11.27 -11.35
N ALA A 135 -12.71 -12.15 -10.94
CA ALA A 135 -12.34 -12.34 -9.53
C ALA A 135 -10.98 -11.75 -9.15
N TYR A 136 -10.08 -11.56 -10.13
CA TYR A 136 -8.69 -11.16 -9.90
C TYR A 136 -8.25 -10.19 -10.97
N ASP A 137 -7.28 -9.32 -10.63
CA ASP A 137 -6.60 -8.49 -11.61
C ASP A 137 -5.66 -9.37 -12.44
N VAL A 138 -5.83 -9.37 -13.76
CA VAL A 138 -5.08 -10.23 -14.67
C VAL A 138 -4.46 -9.35 -15.76
N SER A 139 -3.13 -9.37 -15.81
CA SER A 139 -2.36 -8.86 -16.94
C SER A 139 -1.94 -10.05 -17.79
N ALA A 140 -2.67 -10.32 -18.86
CA ALA A 140 -2.39 -11.42 -19.77
C ALA A 140 -2.34 -10.94 -21.22
N ASP A 141 -1.32 -11.39 -21.93
CA ASP A 141 -1.22 -11.25 -23.38
C ASP A 141 -1.94 -12.43 -24.04
N ALA A 142 -2.69 -12.14 -25.10
CA ALA A 142 -3.35 -13.15 -25.93
C ALA A 142 -2.73 -13.15 -27.33
N GLU A 143 -2.17 -14.29 -27.74
CA GLU A 143 -1.66 -14.50 -29.09
C GLU A 143 -2.58 -15.50 -29.82
N VAL A 144 -2.79 -15.27 -31.12
CA VAL A 144 -3.56 -16.16 -31.99
C VAL A 144 -2.57 -16.93 -32.86
N ASP A 145 -2.35 -18.21 -32.54
CA ASP A 145 -1.37 -19.04 -33.24
C ASP A 145 -1.78 -19.43 -34.67
N ASN A 146 -3.08 -19.70 -34.90
CA ASN A 146 -3.58 -20.10 -36.21
C ASN A 146 -5.10 -19.88 -36.35
N ILE A 147 -5.55 -19.47 -37.55
CA ILE A 147 -6.96 -19.36 -37.93
C ILE A 147 -7.19 -20.30 -39.11
N THR A 148 -8.06 -21.30 -38.97
CA THR A 148 -8.34 -22.26 -40.05
C THR A 148 -9.85 -22.44 -40.25
N THR A 149 -10.22 -22.89 -41.45
CA THR A 149 -11.59 -23.34 -41.74
C THR A 149 -11.76 -24.80 -41.33
N LEU A 150 -12.96 -25.16 -40.87
CA LEU A 150 -13.36 -26.54 -40.56
C LEU A 150 -13.79 -27.31 -41.82
#